data_AF-A0A8C6RED5-F1
#
_entry.id   AF-A0A8C6RED5-F1
#
_cell.length_a   1.000
_cell.length_b   1.000
_cell.length_c   1.000
_cell.angle_alpha   90.00
_cell.angle_beta   90.00
_cell.angle_gamma   90.00
#
_symmetry.space_group_name_H-M   'P 1'
#
loop_
_entity.id
_entity.type
_entity.pdbx_description
1 polymer ?
#
loop_
_entity_poly.entity_id
_entity_poly.type
_entity_poly.pdbx_seq_one_letter_code
_entity_poly.pdbx_strand_id
1 'polypeptide(L)'
;MFWKVPLLVGLIVLGTHIWTIDKEFVDIVKDLHYFVASVEFAVAQFNDDNPEENAYRLLEVGRVQKKTWTIIFLMDLAMGHTICKKHDENIDNCLLQQVDARPWFSQFTMLNS
;
A
#
# COMPACT_ATOMS: atom_id res chain seq x y z
N MET A 1 42.17 33.34 4.73
CA MET A 1 41.27 32.80 5.77
C MET A 1 39.81 32.72 5.28
N PHE A 2 39.54 32.33 4.01
CA PHE A 2 38.18 32.33 3.43
C PHE A 2 37.73 30.99 2.85
N TRP A 3 38.62 29.98 2.74
CA TRP A 3 38.28 28.65 2.21
C TRP A 3 37.35 27.84 3.14
N LYS A 4 37.33 28.15 4.44
CA LYS A 4 36.48 27.45 5.40
C LYS A 4 34.98 27.74 5.22
N VAL A 5 34.64 28.92 4.68
CA VAL A 5 33.26 29.35 4.45
C VAL A 5 32.55 28.53 3.36
N PRO A 6 33.08 28.34 2.13
CA PRO A 6 32.44 27.51 1.12
C PRO A 6 32.37 26.03 1.54
N LEU A 7 33.32 25.56 2.35
CA LEU A 7 33.34 24.18 2.85
C LEU A 7 32.22 23.92 3.86
N LEU A 8 31.97 24.89 4.76
CA LEU A 8 30.82 24.86 5.68
C LEU A 8 29.49 24.96 4.94
N VAL A 9 29.38 25.85 3.95
CA VAL A 9 28.17 25.98 3.13
C VAL A 9 27.91 24.69 2.34
N GLY A 10 28.93 24.09 1.75
CA GLY A 10 28.82 22.80 1.06
C GLY A 10 28.37 21.66 1.97
N LEU A 11 28.87 21.60 3.20
CA LEU A 11 28.44 20.62 4.22
C LEU A 11 26.99 20.83 4.66
N ILE A 12 26.55 22.08 4.85
CA ILE A 12 25.16 22.40 5.21
C ILE A 12 24.22 21.99 4.07
N VAL A 13 24.56 22.32 2.82
CA VAL A 13 23.77 21.96 1.64
C VAL A 13 23.72 20.44 1.43
N LEU A 14 24.84 19.73 1.60
CA LEU A 14 24.82 18.26 1.55
C LEU A 14 23.97 17.67 2.69
N GLY A 15 24.10 18.20 3.90
CA GLY A 15 23.36 17.72 5.07
C GLY A 15 21.85 17.92 4.93
N THR A 16 21.40 19.06 4.39
CA THR A 16 19.98 19.31 4.13
C THR A 16 19.44 18.44 2.99
N HIS A 17 20.24 18.13 1.97
CA HIS A 17 19.86 17.19 0.93
C HIS A 17 19.73 15.76 1.46
N ILE A 18 20.60 15.31 2.36
CA ILE A 18 20.51 13.97 2.95
C ILE A 18 19.24 13.85 3.82
N TRP A 19 18.94 14.84 4.67
CA TRP A 19 17.73 14.84 5.51
C TRP A 19 16.44 14.84 4.68
N THR A 20 16.40 15.57 3.56
CA THR A 20 15.20 15.65 2.71
C THR A 20 14.99 14.42 1.81
N ILE A 21 16.01 13.57 1.64
CA ILE A 21 15.95 12.35 0.83
C ILE A 21 15.54 11.13 1.64
N ASP A 22 15.60 11.17 2.98
CA ASP A 22 14.99 10.14 3.85
C ASP A 22 13.46 10.23 3.78
N LYS A 23 12.94 9.75 2.64
CA LYS A 23 11.52 9.57 2.34
C LYS A 23 11.08 8.23 2.94
N GLU A 24 11.21 8.12 4.25
CA GLU A 24 10.84 6.91 4.96
C GLU A 24 9.32 6.71 4.92
N PHE A 25 8.93 5.43 4.91
CA PHE A 25 7.57 5.00 5.19
C PHE A 25 7.37 5.00 6.70
N VAL A 26 6.43 5.82 7.17
CA VAL A 26 6.09 5.93 8.58
C VAL A 26 4.75 5.26 8.84
N ASP A 27 4.62 4.57 9.97
CA ASP A 27 3.36 3.95 10.37
C ASP A 27 2.29 5.03 10.58
N ILE A 28 1.09 4.80 10.05
CA ILE A 28 -0.04 5.71 10.17
C ILE A 28 -1.24 5.00 10.76
N VAL A 29 -2.12 5.79 11.37
CA VAL A 29 -3.47 5.35 11.73
C VAL A 29 -4.36 5.27 10.48
N LYS A 30 -5.33 4.34 10.50
CA LYS A 30 -6.17 3.95 9.35
C LYS A 30 -7.35 4.91 9.09
N ASP A 31 -7.27 6.16 9.52
CA ASP A 31 -8.38 7.13 9.54
C ASP A 31 -8.28 8.22 8.44
N LEU A 32 -7.24 8.17 7.61
CA LEU A 32 -7.08 9.09 6.49
C LEU A 32 -8.07 8.75 5.37
N HIS A 33 -8.93 9.69 4.95
CA HIS A 33 -9.90 9.46 3.86
C HIS A 33 -9.25 8.93 2.56
N TYR A 34 -8.09 9.45 2.18
CA TYR A 34 -7.35 8.98 1.00
C TYR A 34 -6.84 7.54 1.13
N PHE A 35 -6.66 7.05 2.36
CA PHE A 35 -6.24 5.68 2.61
C PHE A 35 -7.35 4.69 2.25
N VAL A 36 -8.61 4.96 2.63
CA VAL A 36 -9.75 4.07 2.32
C VAL A 36 -9.90 3.90 0.80
N ALA A 37 -9.88 5.01 0.04
CA ALA A 37 -9.93 4.95 -1.42
C ALA A 37 -8.75 4.20 -2.04
N SER A 38 -7.56 4.28 -1.43
CA SER A 38 -6.37 3.54 -1.88
C SER A 38 -6.50 2.03 -1.63
N VAL A 39 -7.15 1.63 -0.52
CA VAL A 39 -7.44 0.23 -0.22
C VAL A 39 -8.45 -0.33 -1.23
N GLU A 40 -9.55 0.39 -1.48
CA GLU A 40 -10.57 -0.01 -2.47
C GLU A 40 -9.96 -0.20 -3.85
N PHE A 41 -9.13 0.76 -4.29
CA PHE A 41 -8.39 0.67 -5.55
C PHE A 41 -7.46 -0.55 -5.57
N ALA A 42 -6.70 -0.79 -4.50
CA ALA A 42 -5.78 -1.94 -4.44
C ALA A 42 -6.50 -3.29 -4.48
N VAL A 43 -7.66 -3.40 -3.84
CA VAL A 43 -8.49 -4.61 -3.88
C VAL A 43 -9.06 -4.85 -5.27
N ALA A 44 -9.56 -3.80 -5.93
CA ALA A 44 -10.08 -3.88 -7.30
C ALA A 44 -8.98 -4.30 -8.28
N GLN A 45 -7.83 -3.63 -8.24
CA GLN A 45 -6.69 -3.93 -9.11
C GLN A 45 -6.15 -5.35 -8.88
N PHE A 46 -6.05 -5.80 -7.63
CA PHE A 46 -5.66 -7.17 -7.32
C PHE A 46 -6.61 -8.19 -7.94
N ASN A 47 -7.92 -7.94 -7.88
CA ASN A 47 -8.91 -8.81 -8.51
C ASN A 47 -8.75 -8.83 -10.02
N ASP A 48 -8.60 -7.68 -10.67
CA ASP A 48 -8.44 -7.62 -12.13
C ASP A 48 -7.16 -8.34 -12.60
N ASP A 49 -6.04 -8.18 -11.88
CA ASP A 49 -4.74 -8.74 -12.26
C ASP A 49 -4.59 -10.23 -11.91
N ASN A 50 -5.29 -10.71 -10.88
CA ASN A 50 -5.24 -12.12 -10.50
C ASN A 50 -5.82 -12.98 -11.64
N PRO A 51 -5.25 -14.13 -12.03
CA PRO A 51 -5.80 -14.94 -13.13
C PRO A 51 -7.05 -15.76 -12.77
N GLU A 52 -7.41 -15.88 -11.49
CA GLU A 52 -8.55 -16.69 -11.04
C GLU A 52 -9.89 -16.14 -11.54
N GLU A 53 -10.90 -16.99 -11.72
CA GLU A 53 -12.23 -16.55 -12.16
C GLU A 53 -13.01 -15.87 -11.02
N ASN A 54 -12.78 -16.36 -9.80
CA ASN A 54 -13.45 -15.90 -8.60
C ASN A 54 -12.80 -14.64 -8.04
N ALA A 55 -13.61 -13.82 -7.38
CA ALA A 55 -13.15 -12.63 -6.71
C ALA A 55 -12.54 -12.94 -5.34
N TYR A 56 -11.65 -12.07 -4.90
CA TYR A 56 -11.14 -11.96 -3.55
C TYR A 56 -11.76 -10.75 -2.86
N ARG A 57 -12.14 -10.92 -1.60
CA ARG A 57 -12.70 -9.88 -0.74
C ARG A 57 -11.72 -9.49 0.36
N LEU A 58 -11.68 -8.21 0.70
CA LEU A 58 -10.91 -7.73 1.86
C LEU A 58 -11.51 -8.24 3.17
N LEU A 59 -10.68 -8.86 4.00
CA LEU A 59 -11.03 -9.33 5.34
C LEU A 59 -10.54 -8.38 6.41
N GLU A 60 -9.28 -7.97 6.31
CA GLU A 60 -8.63 -7.13 7.30
C GLU A 60 -7.54 -6.27 6.64
N VAL A 61 -7.43 -5.04 7.11
CA VAL A 61 -6.27 -4.19 6.84
C VAL A 61 -5.28 -4.41 7.98
N GLY A 62 -4.05 -4.83 7.67
CA GLY A 62 -2.95 -5.04 8.60
C GLY A 62 -2.18 -3.75 8.91
N ARG A 63 -0.85 -3.79 8.80
CA ARG A 63 0.00 -2.62 8.99
C ARG A 63 -0.17 -1.66 7.81
N VAL A 64 -0.15 -0.36 8.11
CA VAL A 64 -0.21 0.69 7.09
C VAL A 64 0.91 1.69 7.34
N GLN A 65 1.66 1.98 6.30
CA GLN A 65 2.69 2.99 6.28
C GLN A 65 2.43 3.99 5.15
N LYS A 66 2.83 5.24 5.36
CA LYS A 66 2.75 6.29 4.35
C LYS A 66 4.13 6.83 4.09
N LYS A 67 4.47 7.00 2.81
CA LYS A 67 5.71 7.68 2.44
C LYS A 67 5.59 9.18 2.70
N THR A 68 6.51 9.68 3.50
CA THR A 68 6.53 11.08 3.94
C THR A 68 6.46 12.06 2.75
N TRP A 69 5.65 13.11 2.88
CA TRP A 69 5.40 14.16 1.86
C TRP A 69 4.74 13.70 0.55
N THR A 70 4.24 12.46 0.47
CA THR A 70 3.53 11.93 -0.71
C THR A 70 2.18 11.33 -0.34
N ILE A 71 1.38 10.95 -1.33
CA ILE A 71 0.15 10.14 -1.15
C ILE A 71 0.45 8.72 -1.65
N ILE A 72 1.53 8.13 -1.13
CA ILE A 72 1.91 6.75 -1.43
C ILE A 72 1.80 5.97 -0.13
N PHE A 73 1.04 4.88 -0.18
CA PHE A 73 0.80 3.99 0.95
C PHE A 73 1.44 2.64 0.70
N LEU A 74 1.97 2.06 1.77
CA LEU A 74 2.31 0.65 1.85
C LEU A 74 1.35 0.04 2.87
N MET A 75 0.67 -1.04 2.51
CA MET A 75 -0.37 -1.63 3.35
C MET A 75 -0.40 -3.13 3.20
N ASP A 76 -0.58 -3.81 4.33
CA ASP A 76 -0.85 -5.25 4.36
C ASP A 76 -2.36 -5.46 4.27
N LEU A 77 -2.81 -6.24 3.29
CA LEU A 77 -4.23 -6.55 3.09
C LEU A 77 -4.43 -8.07 3.22
N ALA A 78 -5.28 -8.48 4.15
CA ALA A 78 -5.72 -9.86 4.25
C ALA A 78 -6.92 -10.06 3.32
N MET A 79 -6.75 -10.92 2.32
CA MET A 79 -7.75 -11.18 1.28
C MET A 79 -8.32 -12.60 1.44
N GLY A 80 -9.63 -12.75 1.25
CA GLY A 80 -10.34 -14.02 1.29
C GLY A 80 -10.90 -14.39 -0.07
N HIS A 81 -10.62 -15.61 -0.53
CA HIS A 81 -11.19 -16.14 -1.76
C HIS A 81 -12.72 -16.30 -1.62
N THR A 82 -13.48 -15.87 -2.63
CA THR A 82 -14.94 -15.91 -2.61
C THR A 82 -15.49 -16.93 -3.61
N ILE A 83 -16.80 -17.17 -3.55
CA ILE A 83 -17.49 -18.01 -4.55
C ILE A 83 -18.03 -17.21 -5.74
N CYS A 84 -17.98 -15.87 -5.70
CA CYS A 84 -18.51 -15.02 -6.76
C CYS A 84 -17.44 -14.72 -7.81
N LYS A 85 -17.88 -14.39 -9.02
CA LYS A 85 -16.98 -13.97 -10.09
C LYS A 85 -16.65 -12.49 -9.96
N LYS A 86 -15.53 -12.08 -10.55
CA LYS A 86 -15.00 -10.70 -10.48
C LYS A 86 -15.88 -9.60 -11.06
N HIS A 87 -16.89 -9.95 -11.85
CA HIS A 87 -17.78 -8.97 -12.49
C HIS A 87 -19.24 -9.16 -12.06
N ASP A 88 -19.48 -9.87 -10.95
CA ASP A 88 -20.80 -9.92 -10.34
C ASP A 88 -21.11 -8.61 -9.60
N GLU A 89 -22.35 -8.11 -9.70
CA GLU A 89 -22.76 -6.78 -9.22
C GLU A 89 -22.67 -6.57 -7.68
N ASN A 90 -22.16 -7.55 -6.90
CA ASN A 90 -22.15 -7.47 -5.44
C ASN A 90 -21.05 -8.30 -4.75
N ILE A 91 -19.79 -8.12 -5.15
CA ILE A 91 -18.63 -8.80 -4.53
C ILE A 91 -18.52 -8.50 -3.02
N ASP A 92 -18.89 -7.29 -2.60
CA ASP A 92 -18.81 -6.87 -1.19
C ASP A 92 -19.71 -7.69 -0.25
N ASN A 93 -20.81 -8.24 -0.77
CA ASN A 93 -21.70 -9.13 -0.01
C ASN A 93 -21.47 -10.62 -0.33
N CYS A 94 -20.44 -10.93 -1.12
CA CYS A 94 -20.17 -12.31 -1.51
C CYS A 94 -19.69 -13.15 -0.31
N LEU A 95 -20.12 -14.42 -0.32
CA LEU A 95 -19.69 -15.42 0.65
C LEU A 95 -18.25 -15.85 0.37
N LEU A 96 -17.47 -15.99 1.45
CA LEU A 96 -16.14 -16.59 1.40
C LEU A 96 -16.26 -18.07 1.06
N GLN A 97 -15.30 -18.58 0.28
CA GLN A 97 -15.26 -20.01 -0.02
C GLN A 97 -14.88 -20.77 1.25
N GLN A 98 -15.77 -21.68 1.69
CA GLN A 98 -15.45 -22.63 2.75
C GLN A 98 -14.51 -23.69 2.18
N VAL A 99 -13.22 -23.56 2.47
CA VAL A 99 -12.22 -24.62 2.27
C VAL A 99 -11.55 -24.86 3.61
N ASP A 100 -11.32 -26.13 3.95
CA ASP A 100 -10.51 -26.54 5.10
C ASP A 100 -9.17 -25.77 5.03
N ALA A 101 -9.00 -24.80 5.93
CA ALA A 101 -8.18 -23.63 5.68
C ALA A 101 -6.67 -23.95 5.72
N ARG A 102 -5.99 -23.79 4.58
CA ARG A 102 -4.60 -23.32 4.57
C ARG A 102 -4.61 -21.82 4.27
N PRO A 103 -4.01 -20.96 5.10
CA PRO A 103 -3.86 -19.55 4.77
C PRO A 103 -2.92 -19.40 3.57
N TRP A 104 -3.39 -18.76 2.50
CA TRP A 104 -2.56 -18.37 1.37
C TRP A 104 -2.25 -16.89 1.54
N PHE A 105 -0.98 -16.55 1.76
CA PHE A 105 -0.53 -15.16 1.79
C PHE A 105 0.02 -14.81 0.41
N SER A 106 -0.62 -13.86 -0.29
CA SER A 106 -0.09 -13.27 -1.51
C SER A 106 0.48 -11.89 -1.19
N GLN A 107 1.69 -11.60 -1.67
CA GLN A 107 2.32 -10.28 -1.58
C GLN A 107 2.39 -9.70 -2.99
N PHE A 108 1.82 -8.52 -3.20
CA PHE A 108 1.91 -7.79 -4.46
C PHE A 108 2.31 -6.35 -4.18
N THR A 109 2.93 -5.71 -5.17
CA THR A 109 3.43 -4.34 -5.06
C THR A 109 3.02 -3.59 -6.30
N MET A 110 2.13 -2.60 -6.13
CA MET A 110 1.73 -1.71 -7.22
C MET A 110 2.59 -0.46 -7.16
N LEU A 111 3.45 -0.30 -8.15
CA LEU A 111 4.23 0.92 -8.34
C LEU A 111 3.90 1.42 -9.75
N ASN A 112 3.29 2.61 -9.82
CA ASN A 112 2.74 3.29 -11.00
C ASN A 112 1.26 2.95 -11.29
N SER A 113 0.37 3.87 -10.90
CA SER A 113 -0.95 4.08 -11.50
C SER A 113 -0.94 5.38 -12.27
#